data_AF-A0A7V9R2N4-F1
#
_entry.id   AF-A0A7V9R2N4-F1
#
_cell.length_a   1.000
_cell.length_b   1.000
_cell.length_c   1.000
_cell.angle_alpha   90.00
_cell.angle_beta   90.00
_cell.angle_gamma   90.00
#
_symmetry.space_group_name_H-M   'P 1'
#
loop_
_entity.id
_entity.type
_entity.pdbx_description
1 polymer ?
#
loop_
_entity_poly.entity_id
_entity_poly.type
_entity_poly.pdbx_seq_one_letter_code
_entity_poly.pdbx_strand_id
1 'polypeptide(L)'
;WELEQLRTIENVVRLGHVRLVDPGRITLREGSVEIAKDALVVHCAAAGLQCPPLVPIWGPSAITLQPIRAGFPCFGAALAGYVEATRQHDVEKNRLCPPTPYADTLAGWASMTVLGARATMSFGSEPDIKDWANAVPLNPARIPPEHGDSAELSDAVDRLQTHQHSGLDKLAELSGEEPLGQR
;
A
#
# COMPACT_ATOMS: atom_id res chain seq x y z
N TRP A 1 10.38 24.74 -8.34
CA TRP A 1 9.65 24.44 -7.10
C TRP A 1 10.33 23.37 -6.24
N GLU A 2 10.51 22.11 -6.68
CA GLU A 2 10.95 21.04 -5.75
C GLU A 2 12.38 21.26 -5.22
N LEU A 3 13.29 21.64 -6.12
CA LEU A 3 14.66 22.01 -5.74
C LEU A 3 14.71 23.22 -4.81
N GLU A 4 13.79 24.17 -4.95
CA GLU A 4 13.73 25.36 -4.07
C GLU A 4 13.29 24.96 -2.66
N GLN A 5 12.30 24.07 -2.54
CA GLN A 5 11.88 23.50 -1.25
C GLN A 5 12.99 22.67 -0.61
N LEU A 6 13.71 21.85 -1.38
CA LEU A 6 14.84 21.09 -0.83
C LEU A 6 15.97 21.99 -0.32
N ARG A 7 16.17 23.15 -0.96
CA ARG A 7 17.16 24.15 -0.52
C ARG A 7 16.81 24.83 0.80
N THR A 8 15.55 24.76 1.27
CA THR A 8 15.19 25.30 2.60
C THR A 8 15.60 24.35 3.74
N ILE A 9 16.10 23.15 3.43
CA ILE A 9 16.62 22.22 4.43
C ILE A 9 18.04 22.64 4.81
N GLU A 10 18.17 23.30 5.95
CA GLU A 10 19.46 23.81 6.44
C GLU A 10 20.25 22.76 7.24
N ASN A 11 19.55 21.87 7.95
CA ASN A 11 20.18 20.84 8.77
C ASN A 11 20.58 19.62 7.93
N VAL A 12 21.74 19.70 7.28
CA VAL A 12 22.28 18.63 6.41
C VAL A 12 23.49 17.98 7.08
N VAL A 13 23.33 16.71 7.46
CA VAL A 13 24.40 15.89 8.07
C VAL A 13 25.13 15.09 6.97
N ARG A 14 26.46 15.18 6.93
CA ARG A 14 27.31 14.48 5.96
C ARG A 14 28.35 13.59 6.66
N LEU A 15 27.89 12.49 7.26
CA LEU A 15 28.72 11.54 8.03
C LEU A 15 28.66 10.10 7.46
N GLY A 16 28.42 9.97 6.15
CA GLY A 16 28.26 8.70 5.46
C GLY A 16 26.90 8.01 5.71
N HIS A 17 26.83 6.71 5.46
CA HIS A 17 25.57 5.93 5.57
C HIS A 17 25.15 5.72 7.02
N VAL A 18 23.83 5.78 7.27
CA VAL A 18 23.22 5.37 8.54
C VAL A 18 23.50 3.89 8.79
N ARG A 19 23.88 3.57 10.03
CA ARG A 19 24.16 2.21 10.51
C ARG A 19 23.13 1.73 11.53
N LEU A 20 22.69 2.62 12.42
CA LEU A 20 21.74 2.32 13.48
C LEU A 20 20.96 3.58 13.84
N VAL A 21 19.69 3.39 14.22
CA VAL A 21 18.82 4.43 14.74
C VAL A 21 18.31 3.97 16.11
N ASP A 22 18.66 4.70 17.15
CA ASP A 22 18.22 4.49 18.52
C ASP A 22 17.40 5.70 19.01
N PRO A 23 16.57 5.56 20.05
CA PRO A 23 15.95 6.70 20.70
C PRO A 23 17.01 7.75 21.10
N GLY A 24 16.92 8.91 20.48
CA GLY A 24 17.79 10.06 20.76
C GLY A 24 19.06 10.13 19.91
N ARG A 25 19.37 9.14 19.07
CA ARG A 25 20.62 9.13 18.31
C ARG A 25 20.55 8.34 17.01
N ILE A 26 21.19 8.91 15.98
CA ILE A 26 21.46 8.22 14.72
C ILE A 26 22.96 7.98 14.63
N THR A 27 23.38 6.73 14.47
CA THR A 27 24.77 6.35 14.22
C THR A 27 24.99 6.20 12.72
N LEU A 28 25.99 6.91 12.19
CA LEU A 28 26.42 6.88 10.80
C LEU A 28 27.84 6.33 10.69
N ARG A 29 28.32 6.10 9.46
CA ARG A 29 29.67 5.56 9.19
C ARG A 29 30.79 6.38 9.85
N GLU A 30 30.68 7.70 9.84
CA GLU A 30 31.76 8.63 10.21
C GLU A 30 31.42 9.44 11.48
N GLY A 31 30.38 9.04 12.22
CA GLY A 31 30.01 9.71 13.47
C GLY A 31 28.58 9.42 13.89
N SER A 32 28.04 10.24 14.78
CA SER A 32 26.65 10.16 15.22
C SER A 32 26.05 11.55 15.37
N VAL A 33 24.72 11.62 15.34
CA VAL A 33 23.96 12.85 15.61
C VAL A 33 22.89 12.56 16.63
N GLU A 34 22.69 13.50 17.56
CA GLU A 34 21.58 13.45 18.50
C GLU A 34 20.30 13.90 17.80
N ILE A 35 19.20 13.22 18.12
CA ILE A 35 17.85 13.54 17.68
C ILE A 35 16.94 13.59 18.92
N ALA A 36 15.72 14.08 18.78
CA ALA A 36 14.73 13.90 19.83
C ALA A 36 14.46 12.40 20.04
N LYS A 37 14.18 11.98 21.28
CA LYS A 37 13.96 10.55 21.60
C LYS A 37 12.72 9.98 20.91
N ASP A 38 11.76 10.83 20.57
CA ASP A 38 10.49 10.56 19.90
C ASP A 38 10.50 11.00 18.42
N ALA A 39 11.67 11.29 17.85
CA ALA A 39 11.76 11.70 16.45
C ALA A 39 11.32 10.57 15.49
N LEU A 40 10.51 10.92 14.49
CA LEU A 40 10.24 10.06 13.35
C LEU A 40 11.42 10.12 12.37
N VAL A 41 12.02 8.97 12.08
CA VAL A 41 13.11 8.84 11.11
C VAL A 41 12.58 8.20 9.83
N VAL A 42 12.54 8.97 8.75
CA VAL A 42 12.08 8.49 7.43
C VAL A 42 13.28 8.24 6.52
N HIS A 43 13.51 6.99 6.14
CA HIS A 43 14.61 6.62 5.25
C HIS A 43 14.18 6.65 3.77
N CYS A 44 14.38 7.80 3.12
CA CYS A 44 13.99 8.01 1.71
C CYS A 44 15.02 7.56 0.66
N ALA A 45 16.04 6.76 1.02
CA ALA A 45 17.05 6.30 0.07
C ALA A 45 16.99 4.79 -0.23
N ALA A 46 15.90 4.13 0.19
CA ALA A 46 15.65 2.74 -0.14
C ALA A 46 15.36 2.56 -1.64
N ALA A 47 15.71 1.39 -2.19
CA ALA A 47 15.37 1.04 -3.56
C ALA A 47 13.84 0.97 -3.71
N GLY A 48 13.28 1.86 -4.52
CA GLY A 48 11.85 1.86 -4.85
C GLY A 48 11.49 0.78 -5.87
N LEU A 49 10.19 0.43 -5.92
CA LEU A 49 9.57 -0.40 -6.96
C LEU A 49 10.30 -1.74 -7.24
N GLN A 50 10.89 -2.33 -6.21
CA GLN A 50 11.49 -3.67 -6.29
C GLN A 50 10.40 -4.74 -6.31
N CYS A 51 10.68 -5.92 -6.88
CA CYS A 51 9.80 -7.08 -6.86
C CYS A 51 10.33 -8.20 -5.94
N PRO A 52 10.49 -7.99 -4.62
CA PRO A 52 10.88 -9.05 -3.70
C PRO A 52 9.75 -10.09 -3.53
N PRO A 53 10.04 -11.27 -2.97
CA PRO A 53 9.01 -12.22 -2.56
C PRO A 53 7.98 -11.58 -1.63
N LEU A 54 6.71 -11.91 -1.83
CA LEU A 54 5.63 -11.42 -0.98
C LEU A 54 5.69 -12.12 0.38
N VAL A 55 5.70 -11.32 1.45
CA VAL A 55 5.67 -11.80 2.84
C VAL A 55 4.54 -11.11 3.60
N PRO A 56 4.06 -11.66 4.73
CA PRO A 56 3.12 -10.93 5.59
C PRO A 56 3.62 -9.52 5.90
N ILE A 57 2.75 -8.51 5.80
CA ILE A 57 3.10 -7.12 6.11
C ILE A 57 3.40 -7.00 7.61
N TRP A 58 2.60 -7.62 8.47
CA TRP A 58 2.89 -7.71 9.90
C TRP A 58 3.56 -9.05 10.18
N GLY A 59 4.88 -9.01 10.40
CA GLY A 59 5.69 -10.15 10.80
C GLY A 59 6.00 -10.12 12.31
N PRO A 60 6.59 -11.20 12.86
CA PRO A 60 6.80 -11.36 14.30
C PRO A 60 7.78 -10.34 14.91
N SER A 61 8.68 -9.78 14.11
CA SER A 61 9.72 -8.85 14.56
C SER A 61 9.63 -7.45 13.95
N ALA A 62 8.93 -7.30 12.82
CA ALA A 62 8.86 -6.05 12.08
C ALA A 62 7.65 -6.01 11.14
N ILE A 63 7.22 -4.79 10.82
CA ILE A 63 6.27 -4.51 9.74
C ILE A 63 7.04 -4.35 8.43
N THR A 64 6.84 -5.25 7.47
CA THR A 64 7.45 -5.20 6.13
C THR A 64 6.49 -4.53 5.15
N LEU A 65 6.68 -3.22 4.95
CA LEU A 65 5.85 -2.43 4.05
C LEU A 65 5.92 -2.95 2.62
N GLN A 66 4.77 -3.38 2.10
CA GLN A 66 4.59 -3.86 0.72
C GLN A 66 3.30 -3.24 0.15
N PRO A 67 3.15 -3.18 -1.18
CA PRO A 67 1.92 -2.70 -1.79
C PRO A 67 0.73 -3.57 -1.37
N ILE A 68 -0.40 -2.98 -0.99
CA ILE A 68 -1.64 -3.72 -0.66
C ILE A 68 -2.65 -3.66 -1.82
N ARG A 69 -2.67 -2.54 -2.54
CA ARG A 69 -3.51 -2.33 -3.70
C ARG A 69 -2.63 -2.04 -4.91
N ALA A 70 -2.81 -2.82 -5.96
CA ALA A 70 -2.13 -2.65 -7.23
C ALA A 70 -2.20 -1.20 -7.72
N GLY A 71 -1.04 -0.63 -8.07
CA GLY A 71 -0.92 0.71 -8.67
C GLY A 71 -1.09 1.90 -7.73
N PHE A 72 -1.42 1.72 -6.44
CA PHE A 72 -1.71 2.82 -5.52
C PHE A 72 -0.98 2.70 -4.17
N PRO A 73 0.36 2.86 -4.15
CA PRO A 73 1.18 2.62 -2.97
C PRO A 73 0.84 3.56 -1.80
N CYS A 74 0.53 4.84 -2.07
CA CYS A 74 0.19 5.80 -1.01
C CYS A 74 -1.13 5.44 -0.32
N PHE A 75 -2.14 4.99 -1.06
CA PHE A 75 -3.39 4.49 -0.47
C PHE A 75 -3.14 3.22 0.34
N GLY A 76 -2.36 2.27 -0.20
CA GLY A 76 -1.99 1.06 0.52
C GLY A 76 -1.29 1.36 1.85
N ALA A 77 -0.33 2.28 1.86
CA ALA A 77 0.35 2.70 3.09
C ALA A 77 -0.62 3.34 4.11
N ALA A 78 -1.54 4.21 3.65
CA ALA A 78 -2.56 4.79 4.52
C ALA A 78 -3.50 3.72 5.09
N LEU A 79 -3.90 2.73 4.28
CA LEU A 79 -4.73 1.60 4.70
C LEU A 79 -4.01 0.75 5.75
N ALA A 80 -2.72 0.46 5.57
CA ALA A 80 -1.92 -0.24 6.57
C ALA A 80 -1.90 0.51 7.91
N GLY A 81 -1.74 1.84 7.88
CA GLY A 81 -1.80 2.69 9.08
C GLY A 81 -3.17 2.66 9.76
N TYR A 82 -4.26 2.72 8.99
CA TYR A 82 -5.63 2.60 9.53
C TYR A 82 -5.86 1.24 10.18
N VAL A 83 -5.47 0.16 9.50
CA VAL A 83 -5.62 -1.22 9.99
C VAL A 83 -4.76 -1.47 11.23
N GLU A 84 -3.53 -0.94 11.28
CA GLU A 84 -2.69 -0.98 12.47
C GLU A 84 -3.33 -0.28 13.67
N ALA A 85 -4.00 0.86 13.44
CA ALA A 85 -4.65 1.62 14.50
C ALA A 85 -5.97 1.01 15.00
N THR A 86 -6.61 0.14 14.20
CA THR A 86 -7.98 -0.33 14.46
C THR A 86 -8.08 -1.83 14.74
N ARG A 87 -7.09 -2.63 14.33
CA ARG A 87 -7.09 -4.09 14.52
C ARG A 87 -5.97 -4.51 15.46
N GLN A 88 -6.27 -5.49 16.32
CA GLN A 88 -5.34 -5.93 17.37
C GLN A 88 -4.41 -7.05 16.91
N HIS A 89 -4.88 -7.94 16.04
CA HIS A 89 -4.20 -9.19 15.72
C HIS A 89 -3.60 -9.17 14.31
N ASP A 90 -2.31 -9.48 14.19
CA ASP A 90 -1.60 -9.46 12.91
C ASP A 90 -2.17 -10.42 11.87
N VAL A 91 -2.81 -11.52 12.30
CA VAL A 91 -3.53 -12.44 11.38
C VAL A 91 -4.67 -11.71 10.68
N GLU A 92 -5.44 -10.90 11.42
CA GLU A 92 -6.53 -10.11 10.86
C GLU A 92 -6.00 -8.98 9.98
N LYS A 93 -4.95 -8.28 10.43
CA LYS A 93 -4.29 -7.23 9.64
C LYS A 93 -3.80 -7.77 8.30
N ASN A 94 -3.12 -8.91 8.28
CA ASN A 94 -2.64 -9.55 7.06
C ASN A 94 -3.76 -10.12 6.18
N ARG A 95 -4.90 -10.54 6.76
CA ARG A 95 -6.10 -10.91 5.98
C ARG A 95 -6.64 -9.69 5.22
N LEU A 96 -6.74 -8.55 5.89
CA LEU A 96 -7.30 -7.31 5.34
C LEU A 96 -6.35 -6.64 4.35
N CYS A 97 -5.04 -6.73 4.60
CA CYS A 97 -4.00 -6.09 3.83
C CYS A 97 -3.00 -7.12 3.28
N PRO A 98 -3.44 -8.05 2.41
CA PRO A 98 -2.51 -8.98 1.79
C PRO A 98 -1.56 -8.21 0.86
N PRO A 99 -0.26 -8.55 0.84
CA PRO A 99 0.70 -7.92 -0.04
C PRO A 99 0.38 -8.24 -1.51
N THR A 100 0.69 -7.30 -2.40
CA THR A 100 0.51 -7.40 -3.84
C THR A 100 1.84 -7.09 -4.54
N PRO A 101 2.16 -7.80 -5.63
CA PRO A 101 3.44 -7.63 -6.30
C PRO A 101 3.43 -6.37 -7.17
N TYR A 102 4.62 -5.82 -7.44
CA TYR A 102 4.82 -5.00 -8.63
C TYR A 102 5.00 -5.92 -9.86
N ALA A 103 4.84 -5.34 -11.05
CA ALA A 103 4.89 -6.09 -12.30
C ALA A 103 5.79 -5.40 -13.32
N ASP A 104 6.62 -6.21 -13.99
CA ASP A 104 7.47 -5.83 -15.12
C ASP A 104 7.27 -6.75 -16.35
N THR A 105 6.29 -7.66 -16.27
CA THR A 105 5.87 -8.56 -17.36
C THR A 105 4.36 -8.55 -17.53
N LEU A 106 3.85 -9.04 -18.67
CA LEU A 106 2.42 -9.14 -18.92
C LEU A 106 1.71 -10.10 -17.95
N ALA A 107 2.31 -11.27 -17.69
CA ALA A 107 1.79 -12.23 -16.72
C ALA A 107 1.85 -11.67 -15.29
N GLY A 108 2.95 -10.98 -14.94
CA GLY A 108 3.07 -10.27 -13.66
C GLY A 108 2.01 -9.19 -13.48
N TRP A 109 1.67 -8.45 -14.53
CA TRP A 109 0.61 -7.44 -14.49
C TRP A 109 -0.77 -8.08 -14.25
N ALA A 110 -1.03 -9.23 -14.87
CA ALA A 110 -2.24 -9.99 -14.63
C ALA A 110 -2.32 -10.50 -13.17
N SER A 111 -1.24 -11.06 -12.63
CA SER A 111 -1.16 -11.48 -11.21
C SER A 111 -1.37 -10.28 -10.27
N MET A 112 -0.67 -9.18 -10.50
CA MET A 112 -0.82 -7.93 -9.73
C MET A 112 -2.29 -7.47 -9.72
N THR A 113 -2.98 -7.53 -10.85
CA THR A 113 -4.39 -7.12 -10.96
C THR A 113 -5.32 -8.05 -10.18
N VAL A 114 -5.14 -9.38 -10.29
CA VAL A 114 -5.93 -10.38 -9.56
C VAL A 114 -5.75 -10.23 -8.06
N LEU A 115 -4.51 -10.15 -7.59
CA LEU A 115 -4.19 -10.01 -6.17
C LEU A 115 -4.65 -8.66 -5.62
N GLY A 116 -4.51 -7.57 -6.38
CA GLY A 116 -5.03 -6.26 -6.01
C GLY A 116 -6.56 -6.21 -5.90
N ALA A 117 -7.27 -6.90 -6.79
CA ALA A 117 -8.73 -7.01 -6.70
C ALA A 117 -9.16 -7.82 -5.45
N ARG A 118 -8.46 -8.92 -5.15
CA ARG A 118 -8.68 -9.72 -3.94
C ARG A 118 -8.43 -8.92 -2.67
N ALA A 119 -7.34 -8.15 -2.61
CA ALA A 119 -7.08 -7.24 -1.50
C ALA A 119 -8.24 -6.25 -1.32
N THR A 120 -8.70 -5.66 -2.43
CA THR A 120 -9.84 -4.70 -2.43
C THR A 120 -11.14 -5.33 -1.92
N MET A 121 -11.43 -6.57 -2.31
CA MET A 121 -12.58 -7.29 -1.75
C MET A 121 -12.40 -7.60 -0.26
N SER A 122 -11.18 -7.91 0.18
CA SER A 122 -10.91 -8.27 1.59
C SER A 122 -11.04 -7.09 2.54
N PHE A 123 -10.40 -5.94 2.24
CA PHE A 123 -10.55 -4.76 3.10
C PHE A 123 -11.91 -4.07 2.90
N GLY A 124 -12.50 -4.17 1.70
CA GLY A 124 -13.79 -3.55 1.38
C GLY A 124 -14.99 -4.28 1.96
N SER A 125 -14.82 -5.51 2.48
CA SER A 125 -15.88 -6.24 3.18
C SER A 125 -16.08 -5.77 4.63
N GLU A 126 -15.13 -5.02 5.20
CA GLU A 126 -15.25 -4.40 6.51
C GLU A 126 -15.94 -3.03 6.38
N PRO A 127 -17.11 -2.81 7.03
CA PRO A 127 -17.87 -1.57 6.89
C PRO A 127 -17.09 -0.31 7.28
N ASP A 128 -16.35 -0.37 8.39
CA ASP A 128 -15.54 0.75 8.89
C ASP A 128 -14.42 1.14 7.93
N ILE A 129 -13.72 0.15 7.35
CA ILE A 129 -12.67 0.40 6.36
C ILE A 129 -13.26 0.94 5.06
N LYS A 130 -14.41 0.41 4.62
CA LYS A 130 -15.11 0.89 3.43
C LYS A 130 -15.51 2.36 3.59
N ASP A 131 -16.12 2.72 4.71
CA ASP A 131 -16.56 4.10 5.00
C ASP A 131 -15.36 5.06 5.06
N TRP A 132 -14.29 4.67 5.76
CA TRP A 132 -13.06 5.44 5.79
C TRP A 132 -12.43 5.59 4.40
N ALA A 133 -12.30 4.51 3.63
CA ALA A 133 -11.69 4.52 2.32
C ALA A 133 -12.46 5.39 1.31
N ASN A 134 -13.79 5.50 1.45
CA ASN A 134 -14.62 6.38 0.62
C ASN A 134 -14.39 7.87 0.94
N ALA A 135 -13.93 8.21 2.14
CA ALA A 135 -13.67 9.59 2.54
C ALA A 135 -12.23 10.06 2.26
N VAL A 136 -11.27 9.14 2.18
CA VAL A 136 -9.85 9.49 2.08
C VAL A 136 -9.45 9.92 0.66
N PRO A 137 -8.87 11.13 0.46
CA PRO A 137 -8.47 11.62 -0.86
C PRO A 137 -7.44 10.76 -1.60
N LEU A 138 -6.65 9.97 -0.86
CA LEU A 138 -5.68 9.04 -1.44
C LEU A 138 -6.32 7.85 -2.16
N ASN A 139 -7.59 7.52 -1.88
CA ASN A 139 -8.28 6.43 -2.57
C ASN A 139 -8.74 6.90 -3.97
N PRO A 140 -8.16 6.37 -5.06
CA PRO A 140 -8.54 6.75 -6.42
C PRO A 140 -9.94 6.25 -6.82
N ALA A 141 -10.51 5.29 -6.10
CA ALA A 141 -11.85 4.78 -6.33
C ALA A 141 -12.91 5.44 -5.46
N ARG A 142 -12.54 6.46 -4.65
CA ARG A 142 -13.53 7.23 -3.90
C ARG A 142 -14.49 7.88 -4.90
N ILE A 143 -15.78 7.86 -4.58
CA ILE A 143 -16.79 8.58 -5.35
C ILE A 143 -16.89 9.99 -4.74
N PRO A 144 -16.53 11.05 -5.48
CA PRO A 144 -16.72 12.40 -4.98
C PRO A 144 -18.22 12.68 -4.73
N PRO A 145 -18.59 13.44 -3.68
CA PRO A 145 -19.99 13.72 -3.35
C PRO A 145 -20.81 14.27 -4.53
N GLU A 146 -20.17 15.04 -5.42
CA GLU A 146 -20.79 15.60 -6.62
C GLU A 146 -21.24 14.56 -7.66
N HIS A 147 -20.78 13.31 -7.57
CA HIS A 147 -21.08 12.23 -8.50
C HIS A 147 -21.92 11.10 -7.90
N GLY A 148 -22.33 11.18 -6.63
CA GLY A 148 -22.92 10.08 -5.87
C GLY A 148 -24.13 9.40 -6.52
N ASP A 149 -24.95 10.15 -7.27
CA ASP A 149 -26.20 9.67 -7.88
C ASP A 149 -26.23 9.82 -9.42
N SER A 150 -25.08 9.94 -10.10
CA SER A 150 -25.08 10.12 -11.55
C SER A 150 -25.42 8.83 -12.31
N ALA A 151 -26.13 8.95 -13.43
CA ALA A 151 -26.47 7.82 -14.28
C ALA A 151 -25.20 7.15 -14.85
N GLU A 152 -24.17 7.95 -15.14
CA GLU A 152 -22.88 7.48 -15.62
C GLU A 152 -22.14 6.63 -14.56
N LEU A 153 -22.25 6.99 -13.28
CA LEU A 153 -21.69 6.20 -12.19
C LEU A 153 -22.43 4.87 -12.07
N SER A 154 -23.77 4.89 -12.12
CA SER A 154 -24.57 3.66 -12.07
C SER A 154 -24.20 2.71 -13.22
N ASP A 155 -24.13 3.19 -14.46
CA ASP A 155 -23.74 2.38 -15.63
C ASP A 155 -22.32 1.80 -15.48
N ALA A 156 -21.37 2.60 -14.99
CA ALA A 156 -20.00 2.15 -14.77
C ALA A 156 -19.93 1.06 -13.69
N VAL A 157 -20.69 1.21 -12.59
CA VAL A 157 -20.77 0.22 -11.52
C VAL A 157 -21.43 -1.07 -12.01
N ASP A 158 -22.54 -0.98 -12.75
CA ASP A 158 -23.25 -2.15 -13.28
C ASP A 158 -22.39 -2.94 -14.26
N ARG A 159 -21.67 -2.26 -15.15
CA ARG A 159 -20.71 -2.90 -16.08
C ARG A 159 -19.55 -3.56 -15.33
N LEU A 160 -19.02 -2.90 -14.30
CA LEU A 160 -17.97 -3.48 -13.47
C LEU A 160 -18.48 -4.75 -12.80
N GLN A 161 -19.64 -4.71 -12.13
CA GLN A 161 -20.23 -5.88 -11.48
C GLN A 161 -20.50 -7.03 -12.45
N THR A 162 -20.97 -6.71 -13.66
CA THR A 162 -21.29 -7.70 -14.71
C THR A 162 -20.05 -8.46 -15.19
N HIS A 163 -18.91 -7.78 -15.33
CA HIS A 163 -17.72 -8.36 -15.97
C HIS A 163 -16.56 -8.68 -15.01
N GLN A 164 -16.59 -8.18 -13.78
CA GLN A 164 -15.47 -8.29 -12.83
C GLN A 164 -15.08 -9.74 -12.57
N HIS A 165 -16.04 -10.63 -12.32
CA HIS A 165 -15.74 -12.03 -12.00
C HIS A 165 -15.05 -12.74 -13.17
N SER A 166 -15.67 -12.73 -14.36
CA SER A 166 -15.11 -13.37 -15.56
C SER A 166 -13.78 -12.74 -16.00
N GLY A 167 -13.63 -11.43 -15.82
CA GLY A 167 -12.38 -10.73 -16.14
C GLY A 167 -11.24 -11.16 -15.22
N LEU A 168 -11.50 -11.25 -13.92
CA LEU A 168 -10.50 -11.68 -12.93
C LEU A 168 -10.15 -13.17 -13.11
N ASP A 169 -11.11 -14.04 -13.43
CA ASP A 169 -10.81 -15.44 -13.72
C ASP A 169 -9.91 -15.59 -14.96
N LYS A 170 -10.14 -14.80 -16.02
CA LYS A 170 -9.27 -14.84 -17.19
C LYS A 170 -7.87 -14.32 -16.90
N LEU A 171 -7.76 -13.26 -16.10
CA LEU A 171 -6.45 -12.76 -15.65
C LEU A 171 -5.73 -13.78 -14.76
N ALA A 172 -6.46 -14.52 -13.93
CA ALA A 172 -5.90 -15.58 -13.09
C ALA A 172 -5.31 -16.71 -13.96
N GLU A 173 -6.04 -17.17 -14.98
CA GLU A 173 -5.54 -18.15 -15.96
C GLU A 173 -4.25 -17.66 -16.65
N LEU A 174 -4.22 -16.40 -17.10
CA LEU A 174 -3.06 -15.82 -17.80
C LEU A 174 -1.83 -15.63 -16.90
N SER A 175 -2.01 -15.59 -15.59
CA SER A 175 -0.95 -15.38 -14.61
C SER A 175 -0.57 -16.62 -13.82
N GLY A 176 -1.33 -17.72 -13.95
CA GLY A 176 -1.16 -18.92 -13.14
C GLY A 176 -1.68 -18.78 -11.70
N GLU A 177 -2.44 -17.73 -11.40
CA GLU A 177 -3.15 -17.57 -10.13
C GLU A 177 -4.40 -18.46 -10.12
N GLU A 178 -4.87 -18.85 -8.92
CA GLU A 178 -6.15 -19.54 -8.80
C GLU A 178 -7.31 -18.63 -9.23
N PRO A 179 -8.40 -19.15 -9.83
CA PRO A 179 -9.62 -18.39 -10.07
C PRO A 179 -10.34 -17.94 -8.79
N LEU A 180 -11.29 -17.01 -8.88
CA LEU A 180 -12.05 -16.55 -7.70
C LEU A 180 -13.08 -17.58 -7.20
N GLY A 181 -13.66 -18.37 -8.11
CA GLY A 181 -14.75 -19.31 -7.80
C GLY A 181 -14.34 -20.68 -7.24
N GLN A 182 -13.07 -20.88 -6.87
CA GLN A 182 -12.55 -22.18 -6.37
C GLN A 182 -12.17 -22.17 -4.87
N ARG A 183 -12.69 -21.23 -4.07
CA ARG A 183 -12.48 -21.18 -2.61
C ARG A 183 -13.66 -21.74 -1.82
#